data_AF-A0A1S8A8Y8-F1
#
_entry.id   AF-A0A1S8A8Y8-F1
#
_cell.length_a   1.000
_cell.length_b   1.000
_cell.length_c   1.000
_cell.angle_alpha   90.00
_cell.angle_beta   90.00
_cell.angle_gamma   90.00
#
_symmetry.space_group_name_H-M   'P 1'
#
loop_
_entity.id
_entity.type
_entity.pdbx_description
1 polymer ?
#
loop_
_entity_poly.entity_id
_entity_poly.type
_entity_poly.pdbx_seq_one_letter_code
_entity_poly.pdbx_strand_id
1 'polypeptide(L)'
;MSLTESVELLKSKILEEQWCQADAVALIEELSFLPLAITQAAAFICKNNVTVSEYLETMRASDDDAKELLSQHLEDPRRDLESENSVMRSWKLAYDHLSRNVPRAAGMLSL
;
A
#
# COMPACT_ATOMS: atom_id res chain seq x y z
N MET A 1 -11.86 -5.19 0.09
CA MET A 1 -11.14 -6.47 0.20
C MET A 1 -11.44 -7.04 1.57
N SER A 2 -11.72 -8.33 1.69
CA SER A 2 -11.94 -9.00 2.99
C SER A 2 -10.61 -9.25 3.71
N LEU A 3 -10.66 -9.49 5.02
CA LEU A 3 -9.47 -9.83 5.81
C LEU A 3 -8.77 -11.09 5.27
N THR A 4 -9.54 -12.12 4.92
CA THR A 4 -9.01 -13.36 4.35
C THR A 4 -8.27 -13.12 3.04
N GLU A 5 -8.87 -12.38 2.10
CA GLU A 5 -8.21 -12.04 0.82
C GLU A 5 -6.93 -11.22 1.03
N SER A 6 -6.95 -10.32 2.02
CA SER A 6 -5.80 -9.47 2.36
C SER A 6 -4.64 -10.27 2.95
N VAL A 7 -4.97 -11.20 3.85
CA VAL A 7 -4.02 -12.12 4.48
C VAL A 7 -3.42 -13.06 3.45
N GLU A 8 -4.23 -13.62 2.56
CA GLU A 8 -3.74 -14.48 1.47
C GLU A 8 -2.85 -13.70 0.48
N LEU A 9 -3.21 -12.45 0.17
CA LEU A 9 -2.37 -11.58 -0.65
C LEU A 9 -0.99 -11.37 -0.01
N LEU A 10 -0.94 -11.03 1.29
CA LEU A 10 0.31 -10.86 2.02
C LEU A 10 1.14 -12.15 1.99
N LYS A 11 0.55 -13.30 2.36
CA LYS A 11 1.22 -14.61 2.36
C LYS A 11 1.78 -15.01 1.00
N SER A 12 1.08 -14.69 -0.08
CA SER A 12 1.55 -15.01 -1.44
C SER A 12 2.84 -14.28 -1.84
N LYS A 13 3.28 -13.29 -1.03
CA LYS A 13 4.39 -12.39 -1.33
C LYS A 13 5.54 -12.46 -0.32
N ILE A 14 5.37 -13.12 0.83
CA ILE A 14 6.38 -13.22 1.90
C ILE A 14 6.73 -14.66 2.25
N LEU A 15 7.90 -14.88 2.84
CA LEU A 15 8.34 -16.20 3.28
C LEU A 15 7.61 -16.61 4.57
N GLU A 16 7.37 -17.91 4.75
CA GLU A 16 6.62 -18.45 5.90
C GLU A 16 7.24 -18.10 7.27
N GLU A 17 8.55 -17.91 7.30
CA GLU A 17 9.32 -17.57 8.52
C GLU A 17 9.21 -16.10 8.93
N GLN A 18 8.71 -15.23 8.04
CA GLN A 18 8.71 -13.78 8.24
C GLN A 18 7.42 -13.23 8.86
N TRP A 19 6.43 -14.07 9.18
CA TRP A 19 5.14 -13.60 9.68
C TRP A 19 4.45 -14.58 10.63
N CYS A 20 3.55 -14.05 11.45
CA CYS A 20 2.55 -14.83 12.16
C CYS A 20 1.16 -14.26 11.89
N GLN A 21 0.11 -15.05 12.16
CA GLN A 21 -1.27 -14.64 11.87
C GLN A 21 -1.67 -13.35 12.59
N ALA A 22 -1.22 -13.14 13.84
CA ALA A 22 -1.56 -11.95 14.61
C ALA A 22 -0.95 -10.68 14.00
N ASP A 23 0.35 -10.72 13.68
CA ASP A 23 1.06 -9.58 13.09
C ASP A 23 0.56 -9.27 11.68
N ALA A 24 0.24 -10.30 10.88
CA ALA A 24 -0.35 -10.12 9.55
C ALA A 24 -1.70 -9.38 9.61
N VAL A 25 -2.56 -9.74 10.57
CA VAL A 25 -3.84 -9.05 10.77
C VAL A 25 -3.61 -7.61 11.19
N ALA A 26 -2.73 -7.36 12.16
CA ALA A 26 -2.42 -6.02 12.61
C ALA A 26 -1.86 -5.14 11.48
N LEU A 27 -0.94 -5.67 10.66
CA LEU A 27 -0.41 -4.96 9.50
C LEU A 27 -1.51 -4.62 8.48
N ILE A 28 -2.42 -5.55 8.18
CA ILE A 28 -3.50 -5.31 7.21
C ILE A 28 -4.45 -4.22 7.68
N GLU A 29 -4.74 -4.18 8.99
CA GLU A 29 -5.57 -3.13 9.60
C GLU A 29 -4.91 -1.75 9.48
N GLU A 30 -3.61 -1.65 9.81
CA GLU A 30 -2.83 -0.41 9.66
C GLU A 30 -2.78 0.05 8.19
N LEU A 31 -2.65 -0.89 7.25
CA LEU A 31 -2.64 -0.61 5.81
C LEU A 31 -4.04 -0.41 5.21
N SER A 32 -5.09 -0.35 6.05
CA SER A 32 -6.47 -0.09 5.65
C SER A 32 -6.96 -1.02 4.53
N PHE A 33 -6.49 -2.27 4.52
CA PHE A 33 -6.86 -3.28 3.51
C PHE A 33 -6.57 -2.85 2.06
N LEU A 34 -5.62 -1.95 1.83
CA LEU A 34 -5.24 -1.49 0.50
C LEU A 34 -4.32 -2.52 -0.18
N PRO A 35 -4.74 -3.18 -1.28
CA PRO A 35 -3.94 -4.24 -1.90
C PRO A 35 -2.55 -3.79 -2.34
N LEU A 36 -2.45 -2.54 -2.79
CA LEU A 36 -1.19 -1.94 -3.18
C LEU A 36 -0.27 -1.79 -1.96
N ALA A 37 -0.76 -1.21 -0.86
CA ALA A 37 0.02 -1.02 0.36
C ALA A 37 0.49 -2.37 0.96
N ILE A 38 -0.35 -3.41 0.88
CA ILE A 38 0.00 -4.77 1.32
C ILE A 38 1.10 -5.38 0.44
N THR A 39 0.96 -5.27 -0.88
CA THR A 39 1.98 -5.76 -1.84
C THR A 39 3.31 -5.06 -1.62
N GLN A 40 3.25 -3.77 -1.30
CA GLN A 40 4.36 -2.90 -1.01
C GLN A 40 5.08 -3.28 0.29
N ALA A 41 4.34 -3.37 1.40
CA ALA A 41 4.88 -3.84 2.68
C ALA A 41 5.53 -5.22 2.53
N ALA A 42 4.89 -6.15 1.83
CA ALA A 42 5.45 -7.47 1.54
C ALA A 42 6.78 -7.41 0.78
N ALA A 43 6.88 -6.56 -0.24
CA ALA A 43 8.11 -6.38 -1.00
C ALA A 43 9.24 -5.82 -0.14
N PHE A 44 8.95 -4.87 0.74
CA PHE A 44 9.92 -4.32 1.68
C PHE A 44 10.42 -5.38 2.67
N ILE A 45 9.48 -6.12 3.28
CA ILE A 45 9.76 -7.20 4.24
C ILE A 45 10.71 -8.23 3.61
N CYS A 46 10.39 -8.70 2.41
CA CYS A 46 11.24 -9.63 1.66
C CYS A 46 12.60 -9.05 1.28
N LYS A 47 12.64 -7.81 0.78
CA LYS A 47 13.88 -7.15 0.32
C LYS A 47 14.87 -6.92 1.46
N ASN A 48 14.38 -6.55 2.64
CA ASN A 48 15.20 -6.25 3.80
C ASN A 48 15.39 -7.44 4.74
N ASN A 49 14.75 -8.58 4.41
CA ASN A 49 14.77 -9.81 5.22
C ASN A 49 14.39 -9.57 6.69
N VAL A 50 13.35 -8.76 6.90
CA VAL A 50 12.77 -8.48 8.22
C VAL A 50 11.48 -9.26 8.40
N THR A 51 10.99 -9.34 9.63
CA THR A 51 9.69 -9.90 9.97
C THR A 51 8.57 -8.84 9.86
N VAL A 52 7.32 -9.29 9.76
CA VAL A 52 6.14 -8.40 9.81
C VAL A 52 6.11 -7.61 11.12
N SER A 53 6.55 -8.22 12.23
CA SER A 53 6.60 -7.56 13.54
C SER A 53 7.61 -6.41 13.56
N GLU A 54 8.83 -6.62 13.07
CA GLU A 54 9.86 -5.58 12.94
C GLU A 54 9.41 -4.45 12.01
N TYR A 55 8.72 -4.80 10.91
CA TYR A 55 8.13 -3.80 10.02
C TYR A 55 7.05 -2.96 10.73
N LEU A 56 6.16 -3.60 11.50
CA LEU A 56 5.14 -2.91 12.29
C LEU A 56 5.73 -1.97 13.35
N GLU A 57 6.78 -2.40 14.04
CA GLU A 57 7.49 -1.56 15.00
C GLU A 57 8.09 -0.33 14.31
N THR A 58 8.78 -0.53 13.19
CA THR A 58 9.37 0.55 12.39
C THR A 58 8.30 1.53 11.90
N MET A 59 7.17 1.01 11.41
CA MET A 59 6.06 1.82 10.90
C MET A 59 5.38 2.65 12.00
N ARG A 60 5.39 2.17 13.25
CA ARG A 60 4.81 2.87 14.41
C ARG A 60 5.79 3.80 15.12
N ALA A 61 7.10 3.66 14.87
CA ALA A 61 8.14 4.35 15.63
C ALA A 61 8.33 5.83 15.26
N SER A 62 8.14 6.25 14.00
CA SER A 62 8.37 7.67 13.62
C SER A 62 7.59 8.15 12.38
N ASP A 63 7.09 9.39 12.43
CA ASP A 63 6.52 10.11 11.27
C ASP A 63 7.57 10.37 10.15
N ASP A 64 8.86 10.49 10.49
CA ASP A 64 9.94 10.70 9.51
C ASP A 64 10.42 9.39 8.86
N ASP A 65 10.48 8.28 9.61
CA ASP A 65 10.81 6.96 9.05
C ASP A 65 9.68 6.46 8.13
N ALA A 66 8.42 6.80 8.45
CA ALA A 66 7.28 6.55 7.58
C ALA A 66 7.41 7.29 6.23
N LYS A 67 7.93 8.53 6.21
CA LYS A 67 8.22 9.25 4.96
C LYS A 67 9.35 8.61 4.17
N GLU A 68 10.41 8.14 4.84
CA GLU A 68 11.51 7.45 4.16
C GLU A 68 11.02 6.12 3.54
N LEU A 69 10.24 5.34 4.28
CA LEU A 69 9.55 4.13 3.82
C LEU A 69 8.63 4.39 2.61
N LEU A 70 7.85 5.48 2.65
CA LEU A 70 6.99 5.91 1.54
C LEU A 70 7.80 6.36 0.32
N SER A 71 8.92 7.05 0.53
CA SER A 71 9.79 7.56 -0.54
C SER A 71 10.51 6.43 -1.28
N GLN A 72 11.05 5.45 -0.57
CA GLN A 72 11.62 4.23 -1.16
C GLN A 72 10.58 3.41 -1.95
N HIS A 73 9.30 3.49 -1.55
CA HIS A 73 8.18 2.85 -2.27
C HIS A 73 7.75 3.57 -3.55
N LEU A 74 7.96 4.88 -3.62
CA LEU A 74 7.76 5.64 -4.85
C LEU A 74 8.86 5.31 -5.87
N GLU A 75 10.05 4.95 -5.41
CA GLU A 75 11.25 4.68 -6.19
C GLU A 75 11.41 3.19 -6.61
N ASP A 76 10.32 2.47 -6.89
CA ASP A 76 10.42 1.12 -7.47
C ASP A 76 10.86 1.21 -8.95
N PRO A 77 12.07 0.73 -9.34
CA PRO A 77 12.57 0.82 -10.72
C PRO A 77 11.80 -0.05 -11.72
N ARG A 78 10.94 -0.97 -11.24
CA ARG A 78 10.01 -1.74 -12.09
C ARG A 78 8.77 -0.94 -12.44
N ARG A 79 8.61 0.27 -11.89
CA ARG A 79 7.66 1.27 -12.37
C ARG A 79 8.24 1.80 -13.66
N ASP A 80 7.93 1.11 -14.76
CA ASP A 80 8.09 1.66 -16.08
C ASP A 80 7.49 3.07 -16.08
N LEU A 81 8.32 4.07 -16.32
CA LEU A 81 7.92 5.48 -16.42
C LEU A 81 6.89 5.71 -17.53
N GLU A 82 6.68 4.73 -18.42
CA GLU A 82 5.64 4.70 -19.45
C GLU A 82 4.28 4.17 -18.98
N SER A 83 4.22 3.41 -17.87
CA SER A 83 2.96 2.93 -17.30
C SER A 83 2.40 3.98 -16.36
N GLU A 84 1.54 4.87 -16.87
CA GLU A 84 0.72 5.76 -16.04
C GLU A 84 0.09 4.92 -14.91
N ASN A 85 0.56 5.15 -13.69
CA ASN A 85 0.18 4.44 -12.47
C ASN A 85 -1.30 4.04 -12.52
N SER A 86 -1.61 2.74 -12.51
CA SER A 86 -3.00 2.26 -12.62
C SER A 86 -3.91 2.90 -11.56
N VAL A 87 -3.38 3.24 -10.39
CA VAL A 87 -4.09 4.00 -9.35
C VAL A 87 -4.31 5.45 -9.77
N MET A 88 -3.32 6.12 -10.38
CA MET A 88 -3.50 7.47 -10.95
C MET A 88 -4.45 7.47 -12.14
N ARG A 89 -4.43 6.44 -13.00
CA ARG A 89 -5.42 6.26 -14.07
C ARG A 89 -6.81 6.05 -13.50
N SER A 90 -6.96 5.17 -12.52
CA SER A 90 -8.25 4.95 -11.84
C SER A 90 -8.73 6.21 -11.12
N TRP A 91 -7.84 6.97 -10.48
CA TRP A 91 -8.17 8.23 -9.82
C TRP A 91 -8.56 9.31 -10.84
N LYS A 92 -7.79 9.45 -11.93
CA LYS A 92 -8.11 10.37 -13.03
C LYS A 92 -9.44 10.01 -13.70
N LEU A 93 -9.71 8.72 -13.91
CA LEU A 93 -10.97 8.25 -14.48
C LEU A 93 -12.15 8.48 -13.52
N ALA A 94 -11.95 8.28 -12.21
CA ALA A 94 -12.93 8.62 -11.19
C ALA A 94 -13.18 10.13 -11.12
N TYR A 95 -12.13 10.94 -11.18
CA TYR A 95 -12.21 12.40 -11.23
C TYR A 95 -12.92 12.90 -12.49
N ASP A 96 -12.59 12.36 -13.66
CA ASP A 96 -13.26 12.66 -14.93
C ASP A 96 -14.74 12.26 -14.89
N HIS A 97 -15.06 11.14 -14.24
CA HIS A 97 -16.44 10.72 -14.05
C HIS A 97 -17.21 11.64 -13.09
N LEU A 98 -16.61 12.02 -11.97
CA LEU A 98 -17.21 12.89 -10.95
C LEU A 98 -17.36 14.33 -11.45
N SER A 99 -16.37 14.86 -12.18
CA SER A 99 -16.43 16.21 -12.78
C SER A 99 -17.53 16.35 -13.83
N ARG A 100 -17.83 15.29 -14.59
CA ARG A 100 -18.90 15.28 -15.59
C ARG A 100 -20.30 15.12 -14.99
N ASN A 101 -20.44 14.33 -13.92
CA ASN A 101 -21.76 13.95 -13.39
C ASN A 101 -22.17 14.70 -12.12
N VAL A 102 -21.22 15.19 -11.32
CA VAL A 102 -21.49 15.90 -10.06
C VAL A 102 -20.52 17.10 -9.88
N PRO A 103 -20.67 18.16 -10.68
CA PRO A 103 -19.71 19.27 -10.73
C PRO A 103 -19.50 19.99 -9.38
N ARG A 104 -20.44 19.89 -8.45
CA ARG A 104 -20.33 20.46 -7.09
C ARG A 104 -19.40 19.67 -6.15
N ALA A 105 -19.18 18.37 -6.40
CA ALA A 105 -18.32 17.51 -5.58
C ALA A 105 -16.87 17.45 -6.11
N ALA A 106 -16.66 17.71 -7.40
CA ALA A 106 -15.33 17.74 -8.01
C ALA A 106 -14.39 18.78 -7.36
N GLY A 107 -14.95 19.91 -6.88
CA GLY A 107 -14.21 20.92 -6.13
C GLY A 107 -13.61 20.44 -4.80
N MET A 108 -14.12 19.35 -4.22
CA MET A 108 -13.58 18.76 -2.98
C MET A 108 -12.40 17.81 -3.22
N LEU A 109 -12.20 17.38 -4.47
CA LEU A 109 -11.08 16.52 -4.89
C LEU A 109 -9.96 17.30 -5.60
N SER A 110 -10.11 18.63 -5.70
CA SER A 110 -9.05 19.51 -6.16
C SER A 110 -8.09 19.74 -5.00
N LEU A 111 -6.93 19.09 -5.03
CA LEU A 111 -5.74 19.50 -4.28
C LEU A 111 -5.18 20.81 -4.84
#